data_AF-A0A6J2Y0N4-F1
#
_entry.id   AF-A0A6J2Y0N4-F1
#
_cell.length_a   1.000
_cell.length_b   1.000
_cell.length_c   1.000
_cell.angle_alpha   90.00
_cell.angle_beta   90.00
_cell.angle_gamma   90.00
#
_symmetry.space_group_name_H-M   'P 1'
#
loop_
_entity.id
_entity.type
_entity.pdbx_description
1 polymer ?
#
loop_
_entity_poly.entity_id
_entity_poly.type
_entity_poly.pdbx_seq_one_letter_code
_entity_poly.pdbx_strand_id
1 'polypeptide(L)'
;MSTALLAAIAVILCILFRILNVNAQPQKPAIWCCDNKFLDNILKISPLLNDPYIPTRLWGFSGHVQTILHSVIGRVKCPWPMGERVFLTLSDGTTLTYDMYQPLDTNFPDDISIAICPGICNTSESVYIRTFVHWAQYHGYRCAVLNHVGALPKVPVTAPRIFSYGN
;
A
#
# COMPACT_ATOMS: atom_id res chain seq x y z
N MET A 1 45.17 13.57 10.50
CA MET A 1 44.00 14.27 9.91
C MET A 1 43.94 15.67 10.50
N SER A 2 43.63 16.71 9.72
CA SER A 2 43.50 18.06 10.28
C SER A 2 42.27 18.17 11.18
N THR A 3 42.32 19.08 12.15
CA THR A 3 41.18 19.41 13.03
C THR A 3 39.96 19.85 12.23
N ALA A 4 40.16 20.61 11.15
CA ALA A 4 39.10 21.04 10.24
C ALA A 4 38.41 19.85 9.54
N LEU A 5 39.18 18.85 9.10
CA LEU A 5 38.61 17.65 8.47
C LEU A 5 37.78 16.83 9.47
N LEU A 6 38.26 16.68 10.70
CA LEU A 6 37.51 16.01 11.77
C LEU A 6 36.20 16.74 12.11
N ALA A 7 36.24 18.07 12.19
CA ALA A 7 35.05 18.88 12.43
C ALA A 7 34.02 18.74 11.30
N ALA A 8 34.46 18.76 10.04
CA ALA A 8 33.58 18.56 8.89
C ALA A 8 32.90 17.17 8.91
N ILE A 9 33.67 16.11 9.21
CA ILE A 9 33.12 14.75 9.34
C ILE A 9 32.09 14.69 10.47
N ALA A 10 32.38 15.28 11.63
CA ALA A 10 31.45 15.31 12.76
C ALA A 10 30.12 15.99 12.40
N VAL A 11 30.17 17.14 11.70
CA VAL A 11 28.96 17.84 11.25
C VAL A 11 28.15 16.98 10.27
N ILE A 12 28.80 16.33 9.31
CA ILE A 12 28.13 15.42 8.35
C ILE A 12 27.43 14.29 9.11
N LEU A 13 28.11 13.65 10.07
CA LEU A 13 27.52 12.59 10.89
C LEU A 13 26.30 13.09 11.68
N CYS A 14 26.38 14.27 12.30
CA CYS A 14 25.23 14.86 13.01
C CYS A 14 24.02 15.08 12.08
N ILE A 15 24.26 15.57 10.86
CA ILE A 15 23.21 15.76 9.85
C ILE A 15 22.61 14.41 9.45
N LEU A 16 23.45 13.41 9.17
CA LEU A 16 22.98 12.07 8.81
C LEU A 16 22.16 11.43 9.93
N PHE A 17 22.61 11.50 11.18
CA PHE A 17 21.87 10.98 12.34
C PHE A 17 20.48 11.61 12.47
N ARG A 18 20.37 12.90 12.17
CA ARG A 18 19.10 13.63 12.17
C ARG A 18 18.20 13.21 11.01
N ILE A 19 18.72 13.15 9.77
CA ILE A 19 17.92 12.78 8.58
C ILE A 19 17.42 11.34 8.68
N LEU A 20 18.27 10.44 9.19
CA LEU A 20 17.97 9.01 9.34
C LEU A 20 17.10 8.72 10.57
N ASN A 21 16.84 9.70 11.43
CA ASN A 21 16.09 9.53 12.68
C ASN A 21 16.63 8.38 13.55
N VAL A 22 17.95 8.18 13.61
CA VAL A 22 18.57 7.00 14.25
C VAL A 22 18.21 6.88 15.73
N ASN A 23 17.99 8.00 16.40
CA ASN A 23 17.65 8.05 17.83
C ASN A 23 16.15 7.83 18.11
N ALA A 24 15.31 7.75 17.06
CA ALA A 24 13.89 7.46 17.25
C ALA A 24 13.69 6.06 17.84
N GLN A 25 12.62 5.92 18.61
CA GLN A 25 12.24 4.67 19.25
C GLN A 25 10.90 4.20 18.66
N PRO A 26 10.70 2.88 18.50
CA PRO A 26 9.39 2.33 18.19
C PRO A 26 8.35 2.83 19.20
N GLN A 27 7.21 3.29 18.69
CA GLN A 27 6.07 3.70 19.52
C GLN A 27 4.86 2.86 19.19
N LYS A 28 4.03 2.61 20.19
CA LYS A 28 2.71 2.01 19.97
C LYS A 28 1.84 3.00 19.19
N PRO A 29 1.04 2.52 18.22
CA PRO A 29 0.12 3.39 17.52
C PRO A 29 -0.94 3.94 18.47
N ALA A 30 -1.32 5.21 18.30
CA ALA A 30 -2.47 5.78 18.98
C ALA A 30 -3.74 5.43 18.19
N ILE A 31 -4.67 4.71 18.82
CA ILE A 31 -5.92 4.28 18.19
C ILE A 31 -7.06 5.14 18.72
N TRP A 32 -7.79 5.77 17.80
CA TRP A 32 -8.91 6.64 18.11
C TRP A 32 -10.19 5.98 17.62
N CYS A 33 -11.09 5.63 18.54
CA CYS A 33 -12.38 5.03 18.23
C CYS A 33 -13.45 5.60 19.15
N CYS A 34 -14.62 5.93 18.58
CA CYS A 34 -15.77 6.40 19.38
C CYS A 34 -16.43 5.24 20.14
N ASP A 35 -16.45 4.04 19.54
CA ASP A 35 -17.04 2.84 20.13
C ASP A 35 -15.97 1.92 20.73
N ASN A 36 -15.86 1.95 22.06
CA ASN A 36 -14.88 1.12 22.78
C ASN A 36 -15.17 -0.38 22.66
N LYS A 37 -16.42 -0.81 22.53
CA LYS A 37 -16.72 -2.25 22.39
C LYS A 37 -16.26 -2.77 21.04
N PHE A 38 -16.46 -1.98 19.99
CA PHE A 38 -15.92 -2.28 18.68
C PHE A 38 -14.39 -2.35 18.70
N LEU A 39 -13.75 -1.35 19.31
CA LEU A 39 -12.30 -1.32 19.47
C LEU A 39 -11.77 -2.56 20.20
N ASP A 40 -12.38 -2.94 21.33
CA ASP A 40 -11.99 -4.11 22.11
C ASP A 40 -12.08 -5.41 21.27
N ASN A 41 -13.12 -5.55 20.46
CA ASN A 41 -13.27 -6.69 19.55
C ASN A 41 -12.16 -6.71 18.49
N ILE A 42 -11.85 -5.55 17.88
CA ILE A 42 -10.77 -5.44 16.89
C ILE A 42 -9.42 -5.79 17.51
N LEU A 43 -9.10 -5.28 18.70
CA LEU A 43 -7.85 -5.57 19.39
C LEU A 43 -7.75 -7.03 19.84
N LYS A 44 -8.88 -7.66 20.15
CA LYS A 44 -8.93 -9.10 20.45
C LYS A 44 -8.62 -9.95 19.22
N ILE A 45 -9.11 -9.56 18.04
CA ILE A 45 -8.88 -10.28 16.77
C ILE A 45 -7.49 -10.00 16.21
N SER A 46 -7.00 -8.76 16.37
CA SER A 46 -5.73 -8.28 15.85
C SER A 46 -4.86 -7.69 16.97
N PRO A 47 -4.25 -8.54 17.81
CA PRO A 47 -3.43 -8.07 18.93
C PRO A 47 -2.19 -7.30 18.47
N LEU A 48 -1.72 -7.52 17.24
CA LEU A 48 -0.58 -6.83 16.62
C LEU A 48 -0.74 -5.30 16.62
N LEU A 49 -1.98 -4.79 16.60
CA LEU A 49 -2.25 -3.35 16.67
C LEU A 49 -1.80 -2.72 18.01
N ASN A 50 -1.56 -3.52 19.04
CA ASN A 50 -1.04 -3.05 20.33
C ASN A 50 0.50 -3.08 20.43
N ASP A 51 1.18 -3.57 19.39
CA ASP A 51 2.62 -3.68 19.35
C ASP A 51 3.26 -2.47 18.66
N PRO A 52 4.45 -2.02 19.10
CA PRO A 52 5.19 -0.99 18.38
C PRO A 52 5.59 -1.49 16.99
N TYR A 53 5.41 -0.64 15.96
CA TYR A 53 6.03 -0.91 14.67
C TYR A 53 7.55 -0.71 14.76
N ILE A 54 8.32 -1.74 14.43
CA ILE A 54 9.78 -1.72 14.47
C ILE A 54 10.32 -1.65 13.03
N PRO A 55 10.66 -0.45 12.52
CA PRO A 55 11.24 -0.32 11.20
C PRO A 55 12.73 -0.71 11.20
N THR A 56 13.29 -0.92 10.01
CA THR A 56 14.72 -1.18 9.82
C THR A 56 15.58 -0.07 10.44
N ARG A 57 16.46 -0.42 11.39
CA ARG A 57 17.07 0.54 12.32
C ARG A 57 17.76 1.76 11.69
N LEU A 58 18.52 1.58 10.61
CA LEU A 58 19.38 2.64 10.05
C LEU A 58 18.65 3.63 9.15
N TRP A 59 17.55 3.23 8.52
CA TRP A 59 16.89 4.05 7.49
C TRP A 59 15.37 4.04 7.58
N GLY A 60 14.79 3.04 8.23
CA GLY A 60 13.36 2.86 8.34
C GLY A 60 12.70 3.79 9.34
N PHE A 61 13.43 4.53 10.18
CA PHE A 61 12.84 5.59 11.01
C PHE A 61 12.63 6.91 10.25
N SER A 62 13.12 7.02 9.01
CA SER A 62 12.97 8.21 8.17
C SER A 62 11.99 7.94 7.02
N GLY A 63 10.79 8.52 7.09
CA GLY A 63 9.76 8.38 6.04
C GLY A 63 10.21 8.88 4.67
N HIS A 64 11.08 9.90 4.62
CA HIS A 64 11.69 10.37 3.37
C HIS A 64 12.59 9.32 2.75
N VAL A 65 13.45 8.70 3.56
CA VAL A 65 14.37 7.65 3.08
C VAL A 65 13.60 6.41 2.66
N GLN A 66 12.57 6.01 3.41
CA GLN A 66 11.68 4.92 3.00
C GLN A 66 11.06 5.19 1.61
N THR A 67 10.53 6.40 1.40
CA THR A 67 9.92 6.80 0.12
C THR A 67 10.91 6.73 -1.04
N ILE A 68 12.13 7.25 -0.84
CA ILE A 68 13.19 7.22 -1.86
C ILE A 68 13.60 5.77 -2.16
N LEU A 69 13.89 4.98 -1.12
CA LEU A 69 14.28 3.58 -1.28
C LEU A 69 13.20 2.76 -1.98
N HIS A 70 11.93 2.93 -1.60
CA HIS A 70 10.82 2.25 -2.27
C HIS A 70 10.67 2.68 -3.74
N SER A 71 10.89 3.96 -4.05
CA SER A 71 10.82 4.46 -5.42
C SER A 71 11.92 3.88 -6.32
N VAL A 72 13.11 3.60 -5.75
CA VAL A 72 14.25 3.02 -6.48
C VAL A 72 14.19 1.50 -6.52
N ILE A 73 14.00 0.85 -5.37
CA ILE A 73 14.14 -0.61 -5.19
C ILE A 73 12.79 -1.32 -5.29
N GLY A 74 11.74 -0.72 -4.72
CA GLY A 74 10.41 -1.33 -4.63
C GLY A 74 9.77 -1.61 -5.99
N ARG A 75 10.28 -1.00 -7.07
CA ARG A 75 9.81 -1.19 -8.45
C ARG A 75 10.56 -2.30 -9.20
N VAL A 76 11.70 -2.78 -8.70
CA VAL A 76 12.62 -3.67 -9.45
C VAL A 76 12.10 -5.10 -9.57
N LYS A 77 11.32 -5.58 -8.60
CA LYS A 77 10.77 -6.95 -8.56
C LYS A 77 9.27 -6.96 -8.29
N CYS A 78 8.53 -6.08 -8.97
CA CYS A 78 7.07 -6.06 -8.80
C CYS A 78 6.45 -7.34 -9.38
N PRO A 79 5.69 -8.12 -8.59
CA PRO A 79 5.03 -9.34 -9.06
C PRO A 79 3.97 -9.00 -10.11
N TRP A 80 3.67 -9.91 -11.03
CA TRP A 80 2.58 -9.74 -11.99
C TRP A 80 1.44 -10.74 -11.70
N PRO A 81 0.56 -10.44 -10.73
CA PRO A 81 -0.64 -11.23 -10.50
C PRO A 81 -1.42 -11.47 -11.78
N MET A 82 -1.82 -12.72 -12.02
CA MET A 82 -2.74 -13.05 -13.10
C MET A 82 -4.15 -12.96 -12.56
N GLY A 83 -4.94 -12.04 -13.12
CA GLY A 83 -6.34 -11.83 -12.80
C GLY A 83 -7.16 -11.75 -14.07
N GLU A 84 -8.47 -11.89 -13.91
CA GLU A 84 -9.46 -11.75 -14.97
C GLU A 84 -10.01 -10.34 -14.97
N ARG A 85 -9.97 -9.65 -16.11
CA ARG A 85 -10.60 -8.34 -16.26
C ARG A 85 -12.08 -8.51 -16.54
N VAL A 86 -12.90 -7.98 -15.65
CA VAL A 86 -14.36 -7.94 -15.78
C VAL A 86 -14.79 -6.58 -16.33
N PHE A 87 -15.72 -6.60 -17.27
CA PHE A 87 -16.31 -5.42 -17.89
C PHE A 87 -17.79 -5.35 -17.51
N LEU A 88 -18.21 -4.19 -16.98
CA LEU A 88 -19.59 -3.93 -16.60
C LEU A 88 -20.07 -2.65 -17.29
N THR A 89 -21.17 -2.75 -18.04
CA THR A 89 -21.85 -1.57 -18.59
C THR A 89 -22.80 -1.01 -17.54
N LEU A 90 -22.58 0.25 -17.15
CA LEU A 90 -23.44 0.97 -16.23
C LEU A 90 -24.65 1.58 -16.95
N SER A 91 -25.65 2.02 -16.20
CA SER A 91 -26.90 2.58 -16.75
C SER A 91 -26.71 3.85 -17.58
N ASP A 92 -25.63 4.60 -17.35
CA ASP A 92 -25.26 5.79 -18.11
C ASP A 92 -24.38 5.50 -19.34
N GLY A 93 -24.18 4.22 -19.67
CA GLY A 93 -23.34 3.76 -20.79
C GLY A 93 -21.84 3.71 -20.47
N THR A 94 -21.43 4.07 -19.25
CA THR A 94 -20.04 3.95 -18.82
C THR A 94 -19.63 2.48 -18.72
N THR A 95 -18.46 2.13 -19.25
CA THR A 95 -17.85 0.82 -19.06
C THR A 95 -16.95 0.88 -17.83
N LEU A 96 -17.43 0.31 -16.72
CA LEU A 96 -16.64 0.07 -15.53
C LEU A 96 -15.83 -1.20 -15.73
N THR A 97 -14.57 -1.17 -15.31
CA THR A 97 -13.73 -2.37 -15.31
C THR A 97 -13.11 -2.59 -13.95
N TYR A 98 -12.91 -3.85 -13.60
CA TYR A 98 -12.14 -4.25 -12.43
C TYR A 98 -11.44 -5.57 -12.74
N ASP A 99 -10.32 -5.82 -12.09
CA ASP A 99 -9.60 -7.09 -12.24
C ASP A 99 -9.85 -7.96 -10.99
N MET A 100 -10.26 -9.20 -11.23
CA MET A 100 -10.52 -10.21 -10.20
C MET A 100 -9.34 -11.16 -10.09
N TYR A 101 -8.83 -11.34 -8.89
CA TYR A 101 -7.68 -12.21 -8.60
C TYR A 101 -8.09 -13.26 -7.57
N GLN A 102 -7.80 -14.52 -7.87
CA GLN A 102 -8.10 -15.64 -6.97
C GLN A 102 -6.93 -15.92 -6.02
N PRO A 103 -7.17 -16.50 -4.84
CA PRO A 103 -6.11 -17.01 -3.98
C PRO A 103 -5.12 -17.93 -4.74
N LEU A 104 -3.84 -17.92 -4.37
CA LEU A 104 -2.84 -18.80 -4.98
C LEU A 104 -2.92 -20.24 -4.47
N ASP A 105 -3.52 -20.42 -3.29
CA ASP A 105 -3.80 -21.71 -2.66
C ASP A 105 -5.26 -21.67 -2.14
N THR A 106 -5.91 -22.83 -2.15
CA THR A 106 -7.29 -23.06 -1.72
C THR A 106 -7.38 -23.64 -0.30
N ASN A 107 -6.26 -23.88 0.38
CA ASN A 107 -6.20 -24.46 1.73
C ASN A 107 -6.64 -23.51 2.86
N PHE A 108 -7.27 -22.38 2.53
CA PHE A 108 -7.76 -21.43 3.51
C PHE A 108 -9.21 -21.73 3.87
N PRO A 109 -9.58 -21.73 5.16
CA PRO A 109 -10.91 -22.13 5.62
C PRO A 109 -12.00 -21.10 5.27
N ASP A 110 -11.61 -19.83 5.08
CA ASP A 110 -12.51 -18.72 4.85
C ASP A 110 -12.48 -18.26 3.38
N ASP A 111 -13.64 -17.86 2.84
CA ASP A 111 -13.75 -17.25 1.51
C ASP A 111 -13.95 -15.73 1.63
N ILE A 112 -12.84 -15.02 1.77
CA ILE A 112 -12.83 -13.56 1.97
C ILE A 112 -12.43 -12.85 0.67
N SER A 113 -13.26 -11.87 0.29
CA SER A 113 -13.00 -10.97 -0.84
C SER A 113 -12.63 -9.57 -0.37
N ILE A 114 -11.50 -9.06 -0.84
CA ILE A 114 -11.04 -7.69 -0.61
C ILE A 114 -11.38 -6.84 -1.83
N ALA A 115 -12.26 -5.86 -1.64
CA ALA A 115 -12.52 -4.82 -2.64
C ALA A 115 -11.47 -3.72 -2.51
N ILE A 116 -10.71 -3.47 -3.59
CA ILE A 116 -9.59 -2.55 -3.61
C ILE A 116 -9.94 -1.38 -4.53
N CYS A 117 -9.95 -0.18 -3.97
CA CYS A 117 -10.08 1.07 -4.71
C CYS A 117 -8.71 1.75 -4.77
N PRO A 118 -8.01 1.72 -5.93
CA PRO A 118 -6.74 2.43 -6.08
C PRO A 118 -6.92 3.93 -5.93
N GLY A 119 -5.84 4.65 -5.61
CA GLY A 119 -5.84 6.11 -5.59
C GLY A 119 -6.16 6.75 -6.95
N ILE A 120 -6.24 8.09 -6.98
CA ILE A 120 -6.56 8.87 -8.20
C ILE A 120 -5.74 8.41 -9.42
N CYS A 121 -6.41 8.23 -10.56
CA CYS A 121 -5.81 7.79 -11.82
C CYS A 121 -5.02 6.46 -11.77
N ASN A 122 -5.20 5.62 -10.75
CA ASN A 122 -4.55 4.31 -10.68
C ASN A 122 -5.46 3.17 -11.12
N THR A 123 -4.86 2.01 -11.33
CA THR A 123 -5.52 0.80 -11.83
C THR A 123 -4.96 -0.42 -11.09
N SER A 124 -5.50 -1.59 -11.42
CA SER A 124 -4.93 -2.89 -11.07
C SER A 124 -3.49 -3.09 -11.57
N GLU A 125 -3.08 -2.37 -12.62
CA GLU A 125 -1.75 -2.47 -13.23
C GLU A 125 -0.68 -1.64 -12.48
N SER A 126 -1.11 -0.78 -11.53
CA SER A 126 -0.20 0.02 -10.70
C SER A 126 0.70 -0.86 -9.81
N VAL A 127 1.98 -0.52 -9.72
CA VAL A 127 3.01 -1.33 -9.02
C VAL A 127 2.65 -1.65 -7.57
N TYR A 128 2.16 -0.68 -6.80
CA TYR A 128 1.82 -0.89 -5.40
C TYR A 128 0.58 -1.79 -5.26
N ILE A 129 -0.38 -1.68 -6.17
CA ILE A 129 -1.58 -2.51 -6.21
C ILE A 129 -1.21 -3.96 -6.53
N ARG A 130 -0.40 -4.19 -7.57
CA ARG A 130 0.09 -5.52 -7.93
C ARG A 130 0.84 -6.20 -6.77
N THR A 131 1.66 -5.43 -6.06
CA THR A 131 2.39 -5.93 -4.89
C THR A 131 1.42 -6.32 -3.78
N PHE A 132 0.44 -5.47 -3.47
CA PHE A 132 -0.59 -5.78 -2.48
C PHE A 132 -1.40 -7.03 -2.85
N VAL A 133 -1.91 -7.08 -4.08
CA VAL A 133 -2.70 -8.21 -4.61
C VAL A 133 -1.92 -9.51 -4.51
N HIS A 134 -0.64 -9.51 -4.92
CA HIS A 134 0.20 -10.70 -4.82
C HIS A 134 0.28 -11.25 -3.39
N TRP A 135 0.53 -10.37 -2.41
CA TRP A 135 0.59 -10.78 -1.00
C TRP A 135 -0.77 -11.21 -0.47
N ALA A 136 -1.85 -10.54 -0.85
CA ALA A 136 -3.19 -10.91 -0.45
C ALA A 136 -3.57 -12.31 -0.98
N GLN A 137 -3.30 -12.59 -2.27
CA GLN A 137 -3.56 -13.92 -2.84
C GLN A 137 -2.73 -15.02 -2.15
N TYR A 138 -1.49 -14.72 -1.74
CA TYR A 138 -0.62 -15.65 -1.00
C TYR A 138 -1.18 -15.99 0.39
N HIS A 139 -2.00 -15.11 0.97
CA HIS A 139 -2.65 -15.29 2.26
C HIS A 139 -4.12 -15.72 2.16
N GLY A 140 -4.55 -16.22 0.99
CA GLY A 140 -5.88 -16.81 0.83
C GLY A 140 -6.98 -15.84 0.44
N TYR A 141 -6.67 -14.58 0.17
CA TYR A 141 -7.69 -13.58 -0.16
C TYR A 141 -7.96 -13.51 -1.66
N ARG A 142 -9.25 -13.44 -2.00
CA ARG A 142 -9.71 -13.00 -3.33
C ARG A 142 -9.67 -11.48 -3.39
N CYS A 143 -9.19 -10.92 -4.48
CA CYS A 143 -9.06 -9.46 -4.64
C CYS A 143 -9.86 -8.99 -5.85
N ALA A 144 -10.72 -7.99 -5.65
CA ALA A 144 -11.41 -7.28 -6.72
C ALA A 144 -10.87 -5.85 -6.78
N VAL A 145 -10.13 -5.53 -7.84
CA VAL A 145 -9.46 -4.22 -7.97
C VAL A 145 -10.15 -3.36 -9.00
N LEU A 146 -10.74 -2.24 -8.56
CA LEU A 146 -11.33 -1.26 -9.45
C LEU A 146 -10.28 -0.66 -10.40
N ASN A 147 -10.63 -0.53 -11.67
CA ASN A 147 -9.89 0.29 -12.63
C ASN A 147 -10.67 1.58 -12.88
N HIS A 148 -10.06 2.72 -12.54
CA HIS A 148 -10.70 4.02 -12.76
C HIS A 148 -11.00 4.23 -14.24
N VAL A 149 -12.20 4.74 -14.54
CA VAL A 149 -12.64 5.02 -15.91
C VAL A 149 -11.66 6.00 -16.57
N GLY A 150 -11.12 5.59 -17.72
CA GLY A 150 -10.12 6.36 -18.47
C GLY A 150 -8.67 6.20 -17.99
N ALA A 151 -8.39 5.41 -16.94
CA ALA A 151 -7.03 5.21 -16.45
C ALA A 151 -6.29 4.04 -17.13
N LEU A 152 -7.02 3.03 -17.62
CA LEU A 152 -6.42 1.92 -18.36
C LEU A 152 -6.15 2.29 -19.82
N PRO A 153 -4.91 2.17 -20.35
CA PRO A 153 -4.58 2.62 -21.70
C PRO A 153 -5.32 1.91 -22.83
N LYS A 154 -5.77 0.67 -22.59
CA LYS A 154 -6.41 -0.20 -23.60
C LYS A 154 -7.93 -0.32 -23.43
N VAL A 155 -8.51 0.42 -22.50
CA VAL A 155 -9.96 0.42 -22.26
C VAL A 155 -10.51 1.77 -22.71
N PRO A 156 -11.39 1.82 -23.72
CA PRO A 156 -11.94 3.07 -24.21
C PRO A 156 -12.87 3.69 -23.16
N VAL A 157 -12.91 5.01 -23.13
CA VAL A 157 -13.92 5.77 -22.39
C VAL A 157 -15.21 5.72 -23.22
N THR A 158 -16.27 5.12 -22.65
CA THR A 158 -17.54 4.88 -23.39
C THR A 158 -18.65 5.88 -23.06
N ALA A 159 -18.41 6.81 -22.13
CA ALA A 159 -19.36 7.83 -21.71
C ALA A 159 -18.61 9.14 -21.38
N PRO A 160 -19.26 10.31 -21.36
CA PRO A 160 -18.62 11.61 -21.07
C PRO A 160 -18.20 11.78 -19.60
N ARG A 161 -18.17 10.70 -18.80
CA ARG A 161 -17.76 10.70 -17.39
C ARG A 161 -16.44 9.96 -17.22
N ILE A 162 -15.59 10.52 -16.36
CA ILE A 162 -14.41 9.85 -15.81
C ILE A 162 -14.70 9.44 -14.36
N PHE A 163 -13.70 8.89 -13.66
CA PHE A 163 -13.85 8.55 -12.24
C PHE A 163 -14.19 9.78 -11.37
N SER A 164 -14.98 9.57 -10.31
CA SER A 164 -15.30 10.57 -9.28
C SER A 164 -15.22 9.94 -7.90
N TYR A 165 -14.81 10.71 -6.89
CA TYR A 165 -14.84 10.31 -5.47
C TYR A 165 -15.83 11.19 -4.72
N GLY A 166 -16.77 10.58 -4.01
CA GLY A 166 -17.81 11.28 -3.27
C GLY A 166 -19.07 11.56 -4.10
N ASN A 167 -20.06 12.14 -3.40
CA ASN A 167 -21.32 12.63 -3.98
C ASN A 167 -21.29 14.15 -4.12
#